data_AF-A0A931G5I9-F1
#
_entry.id   AF-A0A931G5I9-F1
#
_cell.length_a   1.000
_cell.length_b   1.000
_cell.length_c   1.000
_cell.angle_alpha   90.00
_cell.angle_beta   90.00
_cell.angle_gamma   90.00
#
_symmetry.space_group_name_H-M   'P 1'
#
loop_
_entity.id
_entity.type
_entity.pdbx_description
1 polymer ?
#
loop_
_entity_poly.entity_id
_entity_poly.type
_entity_poly.pdbx_seq_one_letter_code
_entity_poly.pdbx_strand_id
1 'polypeptide(L)'
;MAIVLGPNRYGKAETRLVRVYRDGDTHGLVDFNVSVALSGDLTGTHLTGDNSGVLPTDTMKNTVYAFAKEHGTGEPEAFALLLGRHFVGTQAQVHAAKVSIESYGWERLGPHSFQRRGDHTRTTVVTVTGDATQVVSGVTGLVLLNSTDSEFHGFVKDRYTTLPEATDRILATAVDARWRHVGDDTDWGKSFTGALDALVKAFVGTYSYSLQQTLYAMGSGLLESRPEVAEVRLALPNKHHYRVDLSPFDLTNDNEVFIAGDRPYGLIEGTVTRDDVEPAIAEWWL
;
A
#
# COMPACT_ATOMS: atom_id res chain seq x y z
N MET A 1 36.08 5.37 21.17
CA MET A 1 34.71 5.36 20.60
C MET A 1 34.64 4.20 19.62
N ALA A 2 33.72 3.25 19.81
CA ALA A 2 33.56 2.11 18.91
C ALA A 2 32.44 2.40 17.91
N ILE A 3 32.68 2.08 16.63
CA ILE A 3 31.67 2.13 15.57
C ILE A 3 31.05 0.72 15.49
N VAL A 4 29.73 0.61 15.55
CA VAL A 4 29.00 -0.66 15.59
C VAL A 4 27.99 -0.77 14.45
N LEU A 5 27.78 -1.99 13.95
CA LEU A 5 26.78 -2.28 12.92
C LEU A 5 25.39 -2.39 13.56
N GLY A 6 24.41 -1.65 13.02
CA GLY A 6 23.01 -1.72 13.43
C GLY A 6 22.18 -2.74 12.62
N PRO A 7 20.84 -2.66 12.70
CA PRO A 7 19.96 -3.44 11.83
C PRO A 7 20.32 -3.24 10.35
N ASN A 8 20.43 -4.35 9.62
CA ASN A 8 20.84 -4.35 8.23
C ASN A 8 20.00 -5.32 7.42
N ARG A 9 19.91 -5.06 6.11
CA ARG A 9 19.22 -5.90 5.14
C ARG A 9 19.82 -5.69 3.76
N TYR A 10 19.68 -6.67 2.88
CA TYR A 10 20.10 -6.57 1.48
C TYR A 10 19.19 -7.42 0.60
N GLY A 11 19.16 -7.17 -0.70
CA GLY A 11 18.45 -8.05 -1.61
C GLY A 11 18.28 -7.52 -3.02
N LYS A 12 17.26 -8.02 -3.73
CA LYS A 12 16.92 -7.58 -5.09
C LYS A 12 15.63 -6.80 -5.06
N ALA A 13 15.69 -5.54 -5.48
CA ALA A 13 14.51 -4.70 -5.65
C ALA A 13 13.97 -4.79 -7.07
N GLU A 14 12.67 -4.59 -7.19
CA GLU A 14 11.94 -4.32 -8.43
C GLU A 14 12.12 -5.34 -9.57
N THR A 15 12.11 -6.62 -9.22
CA THR A 15 12.10 -7.71 -10.20
C THR A 15 10.74 -7.76 -10.90
N ARG A 16 10.70 -7.28 -12.15
CA ARG A 16 9.51 -7.37 -13.00
C ARG A 16 9.22 -8.81 -13.39
N LEU A 17 7.99 -9.24 -13.11
CA LEU A 17 7.49 -10.58 -13.41
C LEU A 17 6.13 -10.48 -14.10
N VAL A 18 6.04 -11.01 -15.32
CA VAL A 18 4.75 -11.27 -15.97
C VAL A 18 4.60 -12.78 -16.16
N ARG A 19 3.52 -13.35 -15.60
CA ARG A 19 3.17 -14.76 -15.77
C ARG A 19 1.90 -14.87 -16.61
N VAL A 20 2.02 -15.51 -17.77
CA VAL A 20 0.88 -15.87 -18.61
C VAL A 20 0.52 -17.33 -18.36
N TYR A 21 -0.73 -17.60 -18.01
CA TYR A 21 -1.31 -18.94 -17.93
C TYR A 21 -1.99 -19.26 -19.25
N ARG A 22 -1.67 -20.41 -19.87
CA ARG A 22 -2.10 -20.77 -21.23
C ARG A 22 -2.84 -22.11 -21.25
N ASP A 23 -3.64 -22.35 -20.23
CA ASP A 23 -4.41 -23.58 -20.07
C ASP A 23 -5.70 -23.46 -20.89
N GLY A 24 -5.60 -23.77 -22.19
CA GLY A 24 -6.68 -23.60 -23.18
C GLY A 24 -6.63 -22.26 -23.93
N ASP A 25 -7.70 -21.96 -24.67
CA ASP A 25 -7.73 -20.81 -25.60
C ASP A 25 -7.89 -19.44 -24.91
N THR A 26 -8.27 -19.44 -23.63
CA THR A 26 -8.42 -18.23 -22.81
C THR A 26 -7.27 -18.14 -21.81
N HIS A 27 -6.37 -17.19 -22.01
CA HIS A 27 -5.14 -17.06 -21.22
C HIS A 27 -5.35 -16.28 -19.92
N GLY A 28 -4.70 -16.62 -18.81
CA GLY A 28 -4.60 -15.77 -17.61
C GLY A 28 -3.36 -14.88 -17.65
N LEU A 29 -3.38 -13.74 -16.95
CA LEU A 29 -2.24 -12.82 -16.85
C LEU A 29 -2.06 -12.34 -15.40
N VAL A 30 -0.83 -12.41 -14.91
CA VAL A 30 -0.37 -11.79 -13.67
C VAL A 30 0.84 -10.92 -13.98
N ASP A 31 0.90 -9.73 -13.38
CA ASP A 31 1.95 -8.74 -13.59
C ASP A 31 2.34 -8.13 -12.24
N PHE A 32 3.57 -8.43 -11.79
CA PHE A 32 4.10 -8.08 -10.48
C PHE A 32 5.40 -7.27 -10.59
N ASN A 33 5.61 -6.37 -9.63
CA ASN A 33 6.92 -5.82 -9.26
C ASN A 33 7.35 -6.42 -7.92
N VAL A 34 8.37 -7.28 -7.90
CA VAL A 34 8.75 -8.05 -6.71
C VAL A 34 10.07 -7.54 -6.13
N SER A 35 10.08 -7.19 -4.84
CA SER A 35 11.28 -6.84 -4.09
C SER A 35 11.49 -7.84 -2.94
N VAL A 36 12.70 -8.37 -2.81
CA VAL A 36 13.11 -9.28 -1.73
C VAL A 36 14.23 -8.62 -0.95
N ALA A 37 14.12 -8.58 0.37
CA ALA A 37 15.17 -8.15 1.29
C ALA A 37 15.36 -9.16 2.43
N LEU A 38 16.58 -9.64 2.61
CA LEU A 38 16.97 -10.59 3.65
C LEU A 38 17.73 -9.87 4.76
N SER A 39 17.47 -10.25 6.01
CA SER A 39 18.15 -9.76 7.21
C SER A 39 18.63 -10.97 8.01
N GLY A 40 19.81 -10.89 8.62
CA GLY A 40 20.45 -12.03 9.25
C GLY A 40 21.86 -11.74 9.75
N ASP A 41 22.69 -12.77 9.95
CA ASP A 41 24.10 -12.58 10.28
C ASP A 41 24.91 -12.22 9.02
N LEU A 42 25.19 -10.92 8.87
CA LEU A 42 26.01 -10.34 7.81
C LEU A 42 27.21 -9.58 8.38
N THR A 43 27.63 -9.91 9.61
CA THR A 43 28.70 -9.20 10.31
C THR A 43 30.02 -9.31 9.54
N GLY A 44 30.40 -10.51 9.10
CA GLY A 44 31.61 -10.75 8.30
C GLY A 44 31.58 -9.99 6.97
N THR A 45 30.42 -9.92 6.32
CA THR A 45 30.25 -9.18 5.06
C THR A 45 30.54 -7.69 5.25
N HIS A 46 30.02 -7.08 6.33
CA HIS A 46 30.20 -5.64 6.55
C HIS A 46 31.57 -5.28 7.13
N LEU A 47 32.11 -6.10 8.03
CA LEU A 47 33.34 -5.75 8.76
C LEU A 47 34.62 -6.21 8.05
N THR A 48 34.56 -7.30 7.28
CA THR A 48 35.76 -7.89 6.64
C THR A 48 35.58 -8.19 5.15
N GLY A 49 34.38 -8.02 4.59
CA GLY A 49 34.08 -8.36 3.20
C GLY A 49 33.94 -9.87 2.96
N ASP A 50 33.74 -10.67 4.01
CA ASP A 50 33.47 -12.10 3.85
C ASP A 50 32.03 -12.33 3.39
N ASN A 51 31.89 -12.84 2.16
CA ASN A 51 30.60 -13.08 1.52
C ASN A 51 30.12 -14.53 1.68
N SER A 52 30.75 -15.35 2.52
CA SER A 52 30.36 -16.75 2.75
C SER A 52 28.90 -16.90 3.22
N GLY A 53 28.37 -15.92 3.97
CA GLY A 53 26.96 -15.83 4.38
C GLY A 53 26.02 -15.12 3.39
N VAL A 54 26.51 -14.67 2.24
CA VAL A 54 25.71 -13.86 1.30
C VAL A 54 25.08 -14.76 0.24
N LEU A 55 23.75 -14.91 0.30
CA LEU A 55 22.99 -15.38 -0.86
C LEU A 55 23.00 -14.27 -1.93
N PRO A 56 23.52 -14.50 -3.15
CA PRO A 56 23.60 -13.44 -4.15
C PRO A 56 22.23 -12.84 -4.46
N THR A 57 22.17 -11.51 -4.65
CA THR A 57 20.90 -10.86 -5.03
C THR A 57 20.40 -11.33 -6.40
N ASP A 58 21.30 -11.78 -7.28
CA ASP A 58 20.92 -12.43 -8.54
C ASP A 58 20.19 -13.76 -8.31
N THR A 59 20.61 -14.55 -7.30
CA THR A 59 19.91 -15.77 -6.90
C THR A 59 18.50 -15.47 -6.44
N MET A 60 18.27 -14.40 -5.66
CA MET A 60 16.92 -14.00 -5.24
C MET A 60 16.01 -13.69 -6.43
N LYS A 61 16.53 -12.95 -7.43
CA LYS A 61 15.84 -12.68 -8.71
C LYS A 61 15.50 -13.99 -9.43
N ASN A 62 16.46 -14.91 -9.52
CA ASN A 62 16.26 -16.21 -10.18
C ASN A 62 15.20 -17.04 -9.44
N THR A 63 15.18 -17.04 -8.11
CA THR A 63 14.16 -17.71 -7.30
C THR A 63 12.75 -17.17 -7.60
N VAL A 64 12.59 -15.84 -7.74
CA VAL A 64 11.30 -15.24 -8.14
C VAL A 64 10.79 -15.83 -9.46
N TYR A 65 11.63 -15.91 -10.48
CA TYR A 65 11.23 -16.49 -11.77
C TYR A 65 10.98 -18.00 -11.71
N ALA A 66 11.84 -18.73 -10.98
CA ALA A 66 11.70 -20.17 -10.81
C ALA A 66 10.37 -20.51 -10.11
N PHE A 67 10.06 -19.85 -9.00
CA PHE A 67 8.84 -20.10 -8.23
C PHE A 67 7.58 -19.74 -9.01
N ALA A 68 7.60 -18.64 -9.78
CA ALA A 68 6.49 -18.29 -10.66
C ALA A 68 6.18 -19.38 -11.71
N LYS A 69 7.20 -20.16 -12.11
CA LYS A 69 7.05 -21.29 -13.04
C LYS A 69 6.62 -22.57 -12.32
N GLU A 70 7.28 -22.91 -11.21
CA GLU A 70 7.10 -24.18 -10.49
C GLU A 70 5.79 -24.23 -9.70
N HIS A 71 5.46 -23.15 -9.00
CA HIS A 71 4.32 -23.09 -8.08
C HIS A 71 3.17 -22.25 -8.65
N GLY A 72 3.42 -21.47 -9.70
CA GLY A 72 2.54 -20.38 -10.10
C GLY A 72 2.73 -19.16 -9.19
N THR A 73 2.04 -18.08 -9.54
CA THR A 73 2.09 -16.81 -8.81
C THR A 73 0.92 -16.65 -7.86
N GLY A 74 -0.26 -17.19 -8.16
CA GLY A 74 -1.46 -16.95 -7.35
C GLY A 74 -1.69 -15.46 -7.08
N GLU A 75 -2.14 -15.16 -5.86
CA GLU A 75 -2.30 -13.79 -5.34
C GLU A 75 -0.99 -13.27 -4.74
N PRO A 76 -0.74 -11.95 -4.74
CA PRO A 76 0.58 -11.42 -4.38
C PRO A 76 0.99 -11.76 -2.93
N GLU A 77 0.06 -11.79 -1.98
CA GLU A 77 0.32 -12.17 -0.57
C GLU A 77 0.82 -13.62 -0.49
N ALA A 78 0.14 -14.55 -1.17
CA ALA A 78 0.52 -15.96 -1.20
C ALA A 78 1.89 -16.17 -1.84
N PHE A 79 2.20 -15.44 -2.92
CA PHE A 79 3.52 -15.50 -3.56
C PHE A 79 4.62 -14.95 -2.66
N ALA A 80 4.36 -13.82 -1.99
CA ALA A 80 5.29 -13.21 -1.06
C ALA A 80 5.56 -14.10 0.16
N LEU A 81 4.53 -14.77 0.69
CA LEU A 81 4.65 -15.79 1.74
C LEU A 81 5.52 -16.97 1.30
N LEU A 82 5.27 -17.49 0.11
CA LEU A 82 6.05 -18.61 -0.45
C LEU A 82 7.55 -18.27 -0.54
N LEU A 83 7.86 -17.09 -1.10
CA LEU A 83 9.25 -16.62 -1.22
C LEU A 83 9.88 -16.37 0.15
N GLY A 84 9.18 -15.67 1.06
CA GLY A 84 9.68 -15.35 2.40
C GLY A 84 10.01 -16.60 3.20
N ARG A 85 9.10 -17.59 3.21
CA ARG A 85 9.29 -18.88 3.88
C ARG A 85 10.44 -19.67 3.26
N HIS A 86 10.63 -19.62 1.94
CA HIS A 86 11.77 -20.27 1.28
C HIS A 86 13.11 -19.69 1.75
N PHE A 87 13.27 -18.37 1.75
CA PHE A 87 14.56 -17.78 2.12
C PHE A 87 14.90 -17.99 3.60
N VAL A 88 13.93 -17.85 4.50
CA VAL A 88 14.14 -18.11 5.94
C VAL A 88 14.37 -19.61 6.18
N GLY A 89 13.62 -20.49 5.53
CA GLY A 89 13.70 -21.94 5.77
C GLY A 89 14.92 -22.64 5.15
N THR A 90 15.60 -22.02 4.18
CA THR A 90 16.71 -22.67 3.45
C THR A 90 18.08 -22.04 3.69
N GLN A 91 18.14 -20.83 4.25
CA GLN A 91 19.38 -20.09 4.47
C GLN A 91 19.60 -19.90 5.97
N ALA A 92 20.49 -20.71 6.57
CA ALA A 92 20.69 -20.74 8.02
C ALA A 92 21.06 -19.38 8.66
N GLN A 93 21.72 -18.51 7.89
CA GLN A 93 22.14 -17.19 8.31
C GLN A 93 21.04 -16.11 8.19
N VAL A 94 19.91 -16.42 7.54
CA VAL A 94 18.80 -15.47 7.32
C VAL A 94 17.79 -15.63 8.44
N HIS A 95 17.63 -14.59 9.26
CA HIS A 95 16.68 -14.57 10.37
C HIS A 95 15.32 -13.99 9.97
N ALA A 96 15.29 -13.14 8.94
CA ALA A 96 14.06 -12.55 8.44
C ALA A 96 14.12 -12.29 6.92
N ALA A 97 13.00 -12.48 6.25
CA ALA A 97 12.79 -12.10 4.86
C ALA A 97 11.61 -11.15 4.75
N LYS A 98 11.82 -9.98 4.14
CA LYS A 98 10.79 -9.03 3.74
C LYS A 98 10.59 -9.13 2.24
N VAL A 99 9.39 -9.47 1.80
CA VAL A 99 9.01 -9.54 0.38
C VAL A 99 7.90 -8.53 0.13
N SER A 100 8.13 -7.60 -0.79
CA SER A 100 7.17 -6.57 -1.19
C SER A 100 6.76 -6.80 -2.63
N ILE A 101 5.46 -6.75 -2.91
CA ILE A 101 4.93 -6.94 -4.25
C ILE A 101 3.93 -5.84 -4.58
N GLU A 102 4.14 -5.17 -5.71
CA GLU A 102 3.09 -4.40 -6.38
C GLU A 102 2.43 -5.30 -7.43
N SER A 103 1.10 -5.31 -7.44
CA SER A 103 0.27 -6.08 -8.36
C SER A 103 -0.51 -5.15 -9.27
N TYR A 104 -0.31 -5.37 -10.55
CA TYR A 104 -0.77 -4.52 -11.62
C TYR A 104 -2.01 -5.15 -12.25
N GLY A 105 -3.19 -4.55 -12.02
CA GLY A 105 -4.47 -5.06 -12.54
C GLY A 105 -4.63 -4.97 -14.06
N TRP A 106 -5.17 -6.00 -14.71
CA TRP A 106 -5.43 -6.01 -16.16
C TRP A 106 -6.88 -6.40 -16.42
N GLU A 107 -7.54 -5.69 -17.33
CA GLU A 107 -8.87 -6.02 -17.85
C GLU A 107 -8.72 -6.91 -19.09
N ARG A 108 -9.48 -7.99 -19.16
CA ARG A 108 -9.50 -8.88 -20.31
C ARG A 108 -10.43 -8.31 -21.39
N LEU A 109 -9.91 -8.12 -22.60
CA LEU A 109 -10.67 -7.65 -23.76
C LEU A 109 -11.00 -8.77 -24.77
N GLY A 110 -10.45 -9.97 -24.58
CA GLY A 110 -10.68 -11.14 -25.42
C GLY A 110 -9.99 -12.38 -24.86
N PRO A 111 -9.90 -13.50 -25.60
CA PRO A 111 -9.31 -14.73 -25.10
C PRO A 111 -7.85 -14.54 -24.62
N HIS A 112 -7.09 -13.67 -25.28
CA HIS A 112 -5.66 -13.43 -24.99
C HIS A 112 -5.24 -11.96 -25.18
N SER A 113 -6.19 -11.02 -25.09
CA SER A 113 -5.95 -9.57 -25.21
C SER A 113 -6.35 -8.86 -23.91
N PHE A 114 -5.53 -7.91 -23.46
CA PHE A 114 -5.69 -7.26 -22.16
C PHE A 114 -5.42 -5.74 -22.24
N GLN A 115 -6.11 -4.98 -21.39
CA GLN A 115 -5.88 -3.56 -21.15
C GLN A 115 -5.41 -3.32 -19.72
N ARG A 116 -4.38 -2.49 -19.56
CA ARG A 116 -3.84 -2.11 -18.25
C ARG A 116 -4.89 -1.31 -17.47
N ARG A 117 -5.23 -1.74 -16.25
CA ARG A 117 -5.97 -0.89 -15.31
C ARG A 117 -5.02 0.10 -14.65
N GLY A 118 -5.46 1.36 -14.55
CA GLY A 118 -4.70 2.47 -13.98
C GLY A 118 -5.41 3.19 -12.84
N ASP A 119 -6.49 2.62 -12.31
CA ASP A 119 -7.32 3.22 -11.26
C ASP A 119 -6.72 3.08 -9.86
N HIS A 120 -5.89 2.06 -9.63
CA HIS A 120 -5.07 1.89 -8.43
C HIS A 120 -4.04 0.75 -8.64
N THR A 121 -3.11 0.60 -7.70
CA THR A 121 -2.17 -0.53 -7.62
C THR A 121 -2.37 -1.27 -6.29
N ARG A 122 -2.55 -2.59 -6.35
CA ARG A 122 -2.58 -3.45 -5.16
C ARG A 122 -1.16 -3.69 -4.69
N THR A 123 -0.93 -3.65 -3.38
CA THR A 123 0.40 -3.89 -2.79
C THR A 123 0.32 -4.96 -1.72
N THR A 124 1.41 -5.67 -1.48
CA THR A 124 1.61 -6.42 -0.25
C THR A 124 3.04 -6.31 0.25
N VAL A 125 3.21 -6.40 1.56
CA VAL A 125 4.49 -6.57 2.23
C VAL A 125 4.33 -7.75 3.20
N VAL A 126 5.10 -8.80 2.98
CA VAL A 126 5.18 -9.95 3.87
C VAL A 126 6.52 -9.94 4.57
N THR A 127 6.52 -10.05 5.90
CA THR A 127 7.73 -10.32 6.68
C THR A 127 7.62 -11.69 7.31
N VAL A 128 8.58 -12.56 7.02
CA VAL A 128 8.72 -13.89 7.61
C VAL A 128 9.96 -13.90 8.49
N THR A 129 9.84 -14.45 9.70
CA THR A 129 10.93 -14.74 10.63
C THR A 129 10.94 -16.24 10.95
N GLY A 130 11.88 -16.70 11.77
CA GLY A 130 11.88 -18.10 12.23
C GLY A 130 10.61 -18.51 13.00
N ASP A 131 9.99 -17.55 13.71
CA ASP A 131 8.92 -17.84 14.68
C ASP A 131 7.56 -17.26 14.29
N ALA A 132 7.53 -16.28 13.37
CA ALA A 132 6.32 -15.54 13.07
C ALA A 132 6.28 -14.98 11.64
N THR A 133 5.06 -14.72 11.18
CA THR A 133 4.77 -14.12 9.87
C THR A 133 3.86 -12.92 10.05
N GLN A 134 4.13 -11.85 9.31
CA GLN A 134 3.27 -10.67 9.21
C GLN A 134 2.95 -10.38 7.75
N VAL A 135 1.67 -10.32 7.43
CA VAL A 135 1.16 -9.96 6.10
C VAL A 135 0.51 -8.59 6.18
N VAL A 136 0.95 -7.69 5.30
CA VAL A 136 0.33 -6.39 5.07
C VAL A 136 -0.16 -6.38 3.63
N SER A 137 -1.43 -6.11 3.42
CA SER A 137 -1.98 -5.79 2.09
C SER A 137 -2.21 -4.29 1.98
N GLY A 138 -2.46 -3.80 0.77
CA GLY A 138 -2.70 -2.38 0.60
C GLY A 138 -3.07 -1.97 -0.81
N VAL A 139 -3.40 -0.69 -0.94
CA VAL A 139 -3.69 -0.02 -2.20
C VAL A 139 -2.95 1.31 -2.25
N THR A 140 -2.46 1.69 -3.42
CA THR A 140 -1.93 3.03 -3.69
C THR A 140 -2.47 3.55 -5.02
N GLY A 141 -2.53 4.88 -5.15
CA GLY A 141 -2.98 5.56 -6.37
C GLY A 141 -4.50 5.58 -6.59
N LEU A 142 -5.31 5.12 -5.62
CA LEU A 142 -6.77 5.22 -5.69
C LEU A 142 -7.20 6.68 -5.49
N VAL A 143 -7.58 7.36 -6.57
CA VAL A 143 -8.03 8.76 -6.50
C VAL A 143 -9.54 8.81 -6.27
N LEU A 144 -9.95 9.46 -5.18
CA LEU A 144 -11.35 9.70 -4.82
C LEU A 144 -11.64 11.19 -4.71
N LEU A 145 -12.86 11.60 -5.03
CA LEU A 145 -13.31 12.99 -4.96
C LEU A 145 -14.79 13.07 -4.58
N ASN A 146 -15.11 13.86 -3.55
CA ASN A 146 -16.45 14.37 -3.30
C ASN A 146 -16.50 15.83 -3.76
N SER A 147 -17.54 16.19 -4.52
CA SER A 147 -17.71 17.55 -5.05
C SER A 147 -18.30 18.54 -4.04
N THR A 148 -18.93 18.02 -2.98
CA THR A 148 -19.57 18.75 -1.88
C THR A 148 -19.52 17.87 -0.61
N ASP A 149 -20.36 18.14 0.40
CA ASP A 149 -20.45 17.42 1.68
C ASP A 149 -19.11 17.33 2.43
N SER A 150 -18.33 18.39 2.27
CA SER A 150 -17.04 18.59 2.92
C SER A 150 -16.90 20.04 3.34
N GLU A 151 -16.46 20.21 4.58
CA GLU A 151 -16.27 21.48 5.25
C GLU A 151 -14.87 21.56 5.85
N PHE A 152 -14.48 22.77 6.24
CA PHE A 152 -13.35 23.04 7.11
C PHE A 152 -13.48 24.42 7.73
N HIS A 153 -13.83 24.45 9.02
CA HIS A 153 -14.02 25.66 9.80
C HIS A 153 -13.69 25.39 11.28
N GLY A 154 -13.61 26.45 12.10
CA GLY A 154 -13.31 26.32 13.53
C GLY A 154 -11.85 26.02 13.84
N PHE A 155 -10.95 26.09 12.85
CA PHE A 155 -9.51 25.90 13.06
C PHE A 155 -8.88 27.11 13.75
N VAL A 156 -7.75 26.84 14.42
CA VAL A 156 -6.92 27.86 15.08
C VAL A 156 -6.43 28.86 14.04
N LYS A 157 -6.53 30.15 14.36
CA LYS A 157 -6.03 31.25 13.51
C LYS A 157 -4.88 31.93 14.23
N ASP A 158 -3.68 31.80 13.66
CA ASP A 158 -2.50 32.52 14.11
C ASP A 158 -2.18 33.70 13.15
N ARG A 159 -1.03 34.36 13.37
CA ARG A 159 -0.61 35.51 12.55
C ARG A 159 -0.30 35.17 11.08
N TYR A 160 -0.24 33.89 10.70
CA TYR A 160 0.06 33.42 9.35
C TYR A 160 -1.14 32.77 8.65
N THR A 161 -2.29 32.73 9.32
CA THR A 161 -3.48 32.05 8.80
C THR A 161 -4.25 32.97 7.84
N THR A 162 -4.21 32.65 6.55
CA THR A 162 -4.97 33.34 5.50
C THR A 162 -6.12 32.50 4.93
N LEU A 163 -6.20 31.22 5.30
CA LEU A 163 -7.20 30.29 4.82
C LEU A 163 -8.60 30.74 5.30
N PRO A 164 -9.55 31.04 4.40
CA PRO A 164 -10.94 31.23 4.80
C PRO A 164 -11.56 29.90 5.23
N GLU A 165 -12.50 29.99 6.16
CA GLU A 165 -13.36 28.85 6.50
C GLU A 165 -14.28 28.53 5.32
N ALA A 166 -14.61 27.25 5.14
CA ALA A 166 -15.50 26.78 4.09
C ALA A 166 -16.51 25.79 4.66
N THR A 167 -17.78 25.96 4.31
CA THR A 167 -18.88 25.05 4.67
C THR A 167 -19.39 24.23 3.48
N ASP A 168 -18.74 24.39 2.33
CA ASP A 168 -18.91 23.56 1.14
C ASP A 168 -17.64 23.67 0.29
N ARG A 169 -17.00 22.54 0.02
CA ARG A 169 -15.78 22.45 -0.80
C ARG A 169 -15.61 21.05 -1.40
N ILE A 170 -14.79 20.96 -2.43
CA ILE A 170 -14.27 19.68 -2.93
C ILE A 170 -13.37 19.04 -1.86
N LEU A 171 -13.52 17.72 -1.69
CA LEU A 171 -12.56 16.86 -1.00
C LEU A 171 -12.00 15.84 -1.98
N ALA A 172 -10.72 15.95 -2.34
CA ALA A 172 -10.06 14.99 -3.22
C ALA A 172 -8.80 14.43 -2.58
N THR A 173 -8.55 13.14 -2.76
CA THR A 173 -7.36 12.46 -2.21
C THR A 173 -6.89 11.33 -3.12
N ALA A 174 -5.60 11.00 -3.05
CA ALA A 174 -5.06 9.76 -3.60
C ALA A 174 -4.78 8.81 -2.43
N VAL A 175 -5.72 7.91 -2.15
CA VAL A 175 -5.66 7.00 -1.00
C VAL A 175 -4.46 6.09 -1.13
N ASP A 176 -3.53 6.21 -0.18
CA ASP A 176 -2.56 5.16 0.12
C ASP A 176 -2.94 4.52 1.45
N ALA A 177 -3.36 3.25 1.38
CA ALA A 177 -3.78 2.49 2.55
C ALA A 177 -3.01 1.17 2.61
N ARG A 178 -2.52 0.83 3.80
CA ARG A 178 -1.86 -0.44 4.10
C ARG A 178 -2.53 -1.00 5.34
N TRP A 179 -2.92 -2.27 5.31
CA TRP A 179 -3.56 -2.94 6.43
C TRP A 179 -2.88 -4.26 6.76
N ARG A 180 -2.66 -4.51 8.04
CA ARG A 180 -2.06 -5.74 8.54
C ARG A 180 -3.14 -6.74 8.89
N HIS A 181 -2.93 -7.97 8.47
CA HIS A 181 -3.80 -9.08 8.81
C HIS A 181 -3.46 -9.65 10.18
N VAL A 182 -4.46 -10.20 10.86
CA VAL A 182 -4.31 -10.89 12.16
C VAL A 182 -3.48 -12.18 12.02
N GLY A 183 -3.42 -12.77 10.82
CA GLY A 183 -2.68 -13.99 10.53
C GLY A 183 -2.39 -14.15 9.04
N ASP A 184 -1.90 -15.34 8.65
CA ASP A 184 -1.53 -15.67 7.27
C ASP A 184 -2.44 -16.72 6.59
N ASP A 185 -3.60 -16.99 7.19
CA ASP A 185 -4.65 -17.86 6.66
C ASP A 185 -5.91 -17.04 6.37
N THR A 186 -6.00 -16.51 5.14
CA THR A 186 -7.10 -15.65 4.69
C THR A 186 -7.28 -15.77 3.18
N ASP A 187 -8.51 -15.56 2.72
CA ASP A 187 -8.83 -15.39 1.29
C ASP A 187 -8.41 -13.97 0.86
N TRP A 188 -7.20 -13.84 0.31
CA TRP A 188 -6.59 -12.52 0.05
C TRP A 188 -7.37 -11.71 -0.97
N GLY A 189 -7.91 -12.35 -2.01
CA GLY A 189 -8.75 -11.71 -3.02
C GLY A 189 -10.03 -11.11 -2.44
N LYS A 190 -10.75 -11.89 -1.61
CA LYS A 190 -11.94 -11.38 -0.92
C LYS A 190 -11.59 -10.32 0.11
N SER A 191 -10.50 -10.48 0.84
CA SER A 191 -10.04 -9.49 1.81
C SER A 191 -9.69 -8.16 1.15
N PHE A 192 -8.90 -8.19 0.07
CA PHE A 192 -8.55 -6.99 -0.69
C PHE A 192 -9.78 -6.28 -1.25
N THR A 193 -10.69 -7.02 -1.89
CA THR A 193 -11.91 -6.46 -2.47
C THR A 193 -12.80 -5.85 -1.38
N GLY A 194 -13.00 -6.58 -0.27
CA GLY A 194 -13.80 -6.10 0.86
C GLY A 194 -13.20 -4.87 1.55
N ALA A 195 -11.88 -4.82 1.72
CA ALA A 195 -11.17 -3.67 2.27
C ALA A 195 -11.32 -2.44 1.38
N LEU A 196 -11.11 -2.59 0.06
CA LEU A 196 -11.28 -1.50 -0.91
C LEU A 196 -12.71 -0.96 -0.90
N ASP A 197 -13.70 -1.85 -0.92
CA ASP A 197 -15.12 -1.50 -0.83
C ASP A 197 -15.43 -0.74 0.47
N ALA A 198 -14.88 -1.18 1.61
CA ALA A 198 -15.11 -0.53 2.90
C ALA A 198 -14.52 0.89 2.93
N LEU A 199 -13.29 1.07 2.43
CA LEU A 199 -12.65 2.38 2.33
C LEU A 199 -13.46 3.34 1.44
N VAL A 200 -13.89 2.88 0.27
CA VAL A 200 -14.69 3.69 -0.67
C VAL A 200 -16.06 4.02 -0.07
N LYS A 201 -16.76 3.04 0.52
CA LYS A 201 -18.06 3.28 1.16
C LYS A 201 -17.97 4.28 2.30
N ALA A 202 -16.94 4.19 3.13
CA ALA A 202 -16.73 5.14 4.22
C ALA A 202 -16.40 6.55 3.69
N PHE A 203 -15.59 6.68 2.64
CA PHE A 203 -15.32 7.98 2.00
C PHE A 203 -16.60 8.61 1.44
N VAL A 204 -17.42 7.83 0.74
CA VAL A 204 -18.69 8.30 0.14
C VAL A 204 -19.74 8.61 1.20
N GLY A 205 -19.83 7.80 2.26
CA GLY A 205 -20.88 7.91 3.28
C GLY A 205 -20.58 8.93 4.39
N THR A 206 -19.39 9.53 4.42
CA THR A 206 -18.98 10.46 5.48
C THR A 206 -19.16 11.91 5.02
N TYR A 207 -20.08 12.64 5.66
CA TYR A 207 -20.05 14.10 5.64
C TYR A 207 -18.79 14.58 6.36
N SER A 208 -17.89 15.26 5.66
CA SER A 208 -16.52 15.51 6.15
C SER A 208 -16.37 16.87 6.79
N TYR A 209 -16.13 16.94 8.09
CA TYR A 209 -15.69 18.18 8.75
C TYR A 209 -14.16 18.38 8.70
N SER A 210 -13.42 17.31 8.38
CA SER A 210 -11.98 17.32 8.15
C SER A 210 -11.53 16.03 7.47
N LEU A 211 -10.42 16.08 6.73
CA LEU A 211 -9.86 14.86 6.13
C LEU A 211 -9.37 13.87 7.20
N GLN A 212 -9.00 14.35 8.40
CA GLN A 212 -8.69 13.52 9.56
C GLN A 212 -9.90 12.69 10.03
N GLN A 213 -11.09 13.30 10.07
CA GLN A 213 -12.32 12.59 10.41
C GLN A 213 -12.65 11.54 9.35
N THR A 214 -12.54 11.89 8.07
CA THR A 214 -12.73 10.94 6.96
C THR A 214 -11.71 9.79 7.03
N LEU A 215 -10.45 10.07 7.35
CA LEU A 215 -9.43 9.05 7.56
C LEU A 215 -9.85 8.06 8.64
N TYR A 216 -10.28 8.57 9.80
CA TYR A 216 -10.73 7.73 10.90
C TYR A 216 -11.95 6.89 10.50
N ALA A 217 -12.96 7.50 9.86
CA ALA A 217 -14.15 6.79 9.39
C ALA A 217 -13.81 5.67 8.39
N MET A 218 -12.89 5.93 7.45
CA MET A 218 -12.38 4.92 6.51
C MET A 218 -11.69 3.76 7.24
N GLY A 219 -10.82 4.07 8.20
CA GLY A 219 -10.13 3.05 8.97
C GLY A 219 -11.09 2.21 9.83
N SER A 220 -12.01 2.86 10.55
CA SER A 220 -13.02 2.19 11.38
C SER A 220 -13.95 1.32 10.53
N GLY A 221 -14.48 1.83 9.42
CA GLY A 221 -15.37 1.05 8.54
C GLY A 221 -14.67 -0.18 7.94
N LEU A 222 -13.38 -0.08 7.63
CA LEU A 222 -12.58 -1.24 7.22
C LEU A 222 -12.48 -2.25 8.37
N LEU A 223 -12.06 -1.84 9.57
CA LEU A 223 -11.91 -2.77 10.69
C LEU A 223 -13.26 -3.39 11.09
N GLU A 224 -14.34 -2.63 11.16
CA GLU A 224 -15.66 -3.16 11.53
C GLU A 224 -16.16 -4.23 10.54
N SER A 225 -15.85 -4.10 9.25
CA SER A 225 -16.30 -5.02 8.21
C SER A 225 -15.35 -6.18 7.92
N ARG A 226 -14.07 -6.06 8.30
CA ARG A 226 -13.00 -7.03 8.03
C ARG A 226 -12.37 -7.54 9.34
N PRO A 227 -12.90 -8.62 9.95
CA PRO A 227 -12.37 -9.16 11.20
C PRO A 227 -10.94 -9.72 11.05
N GLU A 228 -10.53 -10.09 9.84
CA GLU A 228 -9.17 -10.55 9.57
C GLU A 228 -8.12 -9.43 9.58
N VAL A 229 -8.53 -8.16 9.66
CA VAL A 229 -7.63 -7.01 9.70
C VAL A 229 -7.44 -6.52 11.13
N ALA A 230 -6.16 -6.39 11.53
CA ALA A 230 -5.73 -5.95 12.86
C ALA A 230 -5.64 -4.42 12.97
N GLU A 231 -5.05 -3.78 11.97
CA GLU A 231 -4.88 -2.33 11.91
C GLU A 231 -4.72 -1.85 10.46
N VAL A 232 -5.01 -0.59 10.21
CA VAL A 232 -4.85 0.07 8.91
C VAL A 232 -4.15 1.42 9.08
N ARG A 233 -3.17 1.68 8.22
CA ARG A 233 -2.43 2.93 8.11
C ARG A 233 -2.84 3.61 6.81
N LEU A 234 -3.15 4.90 6.89
CA LEU A 234 -3.61 5.70 5.76
C LEU A 234 -2.73 6.94 5.62
N ALA A 235 -2.34 7.25 4.39
CA ALA A 235 -1.82 8.54 3.97
C ALA A 235 -2.76 9.13 2.91
N LEU A 236 -3.39 10.24 3.27
CA LEU A 236 -4.40 10.91 2.46
C LEU A 236 -3.88 12.32 2.11
N PRO A 237 -3.23 12.51 0.95
CA PRO A 237 -2.89 13.84 0.47
C PRO A 237 -4.17 14.57 0.06
N ASN A 238 -4.42 15.74 0.65
CA ASN A 238 -5.49 16.63 0.23
C ASN A 238 -5.13 17.27 -1.12
N LYS A 239 -5.68 16.73 -2.20
CA LYS A 239 -5.50 17.23 -3.56
C LYS A 239 -6.36 18.47 -3.76
N HIS A 240 -5.76 19.63 -3.57
CA HIS A 240 -6.49 20.89 -3.58
C HIS A 240 -7.16 21.18 -4.94
N HIS A 241 -8.45 21.53 -4.86
CA HIS A 241 -9.22 22.10 -5.94
C HIS A 241 -9.62 23.51 -5.53
N TYR A 242 -8.85 24.50 -5.99
CA TYR A 242 -9.05 25.90 -5.60
C TYR A 242 -10.16 26.50 -6.44
N ARG A 243 -11.20 27.04 -5.79
CA ARG A 243 -12.24 27.77 -6.51
C ARG A 243 -11.63 28.99 -7.20
N VAL A 244 -11.85 29.12 -8.50
CA VAL A 244 -11.33 30.24 -9.29
C VAL A 244 -12.10 31.51 -8.94
N ASP A 245 -11.38 32.59 -8.68
CA ASP A 245 -11.98 33.93 -8.61
C ASP A 245 -12.28 34.43 -10.04
N LEU A 246 -13.56 34.46 -10.39
CA LEU A 246 -14.05 34.93 -11.69
C LEU A 246 -14.57 36.38 -11.64
N SER A 247 -14.48 37.06 -10.49
CA SER A 247 -14.91 38.45 -10.35
C SER A 247 -14.18 39.44 -11.27
N PRO A 248 -12.91 39.24 -11.68
CA PRO A 248 -12.26 40.10 -12.68
C PRO A 248 -12.91 40.03 -14.08
N PHE A 249 -13.79 39.06 -14.31
CA PHE A 249 -14.55 38.89 -15.56
C PHE A 249 -16.04 39.20 -15.41
N ASP A 250 -16.45 39.79 -14.28
CA ASP A 250 -17.85 40.07 -13.94
C ASP A 250 -18.74 38.80 -13.87
N LEU A 251 -18.16 37.66 -13.46
CA LEU A 251 -18.87 36.38 -13.32
C LEU A 251 -18.88 35.88 -11.87
N THR A 252 -19.97 35.20 -11.48
CA THR A 252 -20.04 34.42 -10.23
C THR A 252 -19.44 33.03 -10.43
N ASN A 253 -19.04 32.38 -9.33
CA ASN A 253 -18.59 31.00 -9.33
C ASN A 253 -19.23 30.25 -8.15
N ASP A 254 -20.37 29.62 -8.42
CA ASP A 254 -21.19 28.93 -7.41
C ASP A 254 -20.66 27.50 -7.15
N ASN A 255 -19.36 27.41 -6.85
CA ASN A 255 -18.60 26.16 -6.65
C ASN A 255 -18.59 25.25 -7.89
N GLU A 256 -18.36 25.82 -9.08
CA GLU A 256 -18.39 25.09 -10.35
C GLU A 256 -17.00 25.01 -11.02
N VAL A 257 -16.20 26.08 -10.94
CA VAL A 257 -14.92 26.18 -11.65
C VAL A 257 -13.75 26.16 -10.69
N PHE A 258 -12.86 25.19 -10.85
CA PHE A 258 -11.74 24.95 -9.95
C PHE A 258 -10.40 24.77 -10.68
N ILE A 259 -9.31 25.16 -10.04
CA ILE A 259 -7.95 24.76 -10.40
C ILE A 259 -7.59 23.52 -9.59
N ALA A 260 -7.36 22.39 -10.26
CA ALA A 260 -6.77 21.20 -9.64
C ALA A 260 -5.26 21.41 -9.49
N GLY A 261 -4.81 21.68 -8.27
CA GLY A 261 -3.39 21.88 -7.96
C GLY A 261 -2.60 20.57 -7.98
N ASP A 262 -1.37 20.60 -8.50
CA ASP A 262 -0.43 19.48 -8.38
C ASP A 262 0.26 19.51 -7.00
N ARG A 263 0.80 20.67 -6.61
CA ARG A 263 1.56 20.95 -5.39
C ARG A 263 1.37 22.42 -4.96
N PRO A 264 1.57 22.75 -3.66
CA PRO A 264 1.70 21.82 -2.54
C PRO A 264 0.36 21.12 -2.25
N TYR A 265 0.38 20.11 -1.38
CA TYR A 265 -0.81 19.44 -0.88
C TYR A 265 -0.69 19.24 0.63
N GLY A 266 -1.81 19.31 1.35
CA GLY A 266 -1.85 18.85 2.74
C GLY A 266 -1.65 17.33 2.78
N LEU A 267 -0.89 16.81 3.74
CA LEU A 267 -0.72 15.37 3.93
C LEU A 267 -1.26 14.98 5.31
N ILE A 268 -2.30 14.15 5.32
CA ILE A 268 -2.94 13.67 6.54
C ILE A 268 -2.62 12.19 6.67
N GLU A 269 -1.99 11.81 7.76
CA GLU A 269 -1.57 10.44 8.03
C GLU A 269 -2.14 9.96 9.36
N GLY A 270 -2.50 8.70 9.45
CA GLY A 270 -3.07 8.12 10.66
C GLY A 270 -3.10 6.61 10.65
N THR A 271 -3.11 6.02 11.84
CA THR A 271 -3.32 4.60 12.07
C THR A 271 -4.61 4.40 12.83
N VAL A 272 -5.46 3.50 12.35
CA VAL A 272 -6.62 3.00 13.09
C VAL A 272 -6.33 1.54 13.41
N THR A 273 -6.34 1.19 14.70
CA THR A 273 -5.98 -0.15 15.19
C THR A 273 -7.06 -0.69 16.08
N ARG A 274 -7.20 -2.02 16.09
CA ARG A 274 -7.86 -2.71 17.20
C ARG A 274 -6.96 -2.68 18.43
N ASP A 275 -7.56 -2.70 19.61
CA ASP A 275 -6.88 -2.73 20.90
C ASP A 275 -6.75 -4.14 21.49
N ASP A 276 -7.32 -5.15 20.82
CA ASP A 276 -7.38 -6.56 21.23
C ASP A 276 -6.53 -7.51 20.36
N VAL A 277 -5.59 -6.96 19.58
CA VAL A 277 -4.72 -7.72 18.66
C VAL A 277 -3.25 -7.62 19.02
N GLU A 278 -2.50 -8.66 18.72
CA GLU A 278 -1.05 -8.69 18.93
C GLU A 278 -0.34 -7.57 18.13
N PRO A 279 0.73 -6.97 18.69
CA PRO A 279 1.56 -5.99 18.00
C PRO A 279 2.18 -6.53 16.71
N ALA A 280 2.49 -5.62 15.79
CA ALA A 280 3.28 -5.94 14.60
C ALA A 280 4.68 -6.46 14.99
N ILE A 281 5.13 -7.55 14.39
CA ILE A 281 6.46 -8.14 14.62
C ILE A 281 7.57 -7.42 13.85
N ALA A 282 7.20 -6.59 12.87
CA ALA A 282 8.13 -5.85 12.04
C ALA A 282 7.56 -4.47 11.72
N GLU A 283 8.40 -3.45 11.65
CA GLU A 283 7.99 -2.11 11.23
C GLU A 283 7.51 -2.10 9.77
N TRP A 284 6.40 -1.40 9.55
CA TRP A 284 5.77 -1.24 8.25
C TRP A 284 5.09 0.13 8.18
N TRP A 285 5.84 1.15 7.78
CA TRP A 285 5.27 2.45 7.42
C TRP A 285 4.88 2.48 5.94
N LEU A 286 4.00 3.43 5.59
CA LEU A 286 3.60 3.74 4.22
C LEU A 286 4.80 4.19 3.37
#